data_AF-A0A536CEN8-F1
#
_entry.id   AF-A0A536CEN8-F1
#
_cell.length_a   1.000
_cell.length_b   1.000
_cell.length_c   1.000
_cell.angle_alpha   90.00
_cell.angle_beta   90.00
_cell.angle_gamma   90.00
#
_symmetry.space_group_name_H-M   'P 1'
#
loop_
_entity.id
_entity.type
_entity.pdbx_description
1 polymer ?
#
loop_
_entity_poly.entity_id
_entity_poly.type
_entity_poly.pdbx_seq_one_letter_code
_entity_poly.pdbx_strand_id
1 'polypeptide(L)'
;MATLLEAGQATRGLSVIVRGGHLIVGRTDEHGADPRFRLTPLGAGAYGLSLYRRQRWEPLPYQGTLQELAETMNNDLAAWADDWA
;
A
#
# COMPACT_ATOMS: atom_id res chain seq x y z
N MET A 1 -8.04 -8.23 3.01
CA MET A 1 -6.84 -7.37 2.86
C MET A 1 -5.95 -7.40 4.09
N ALA A 2 -6.46 -7.09 5.29
CA ALA A 2 -5.65 -7.16 6.53
C ALA A 2 -4.88 -8.49 6.69
N THR A 3 -5.56 -9.63 6.51
CA THR A 3 -4.92 -10.97 6.54
C THR A 3 -3.81 -11.15 5.51
N LEU A 4 -3.87 -10.44 4.39
CA LEU A 4 -2.93 -10.57 3.29
C LEU A 4 -1.66 -9.74 3.52
N LEU A 5 -1.80 -8.55 4.12
CA LEU A 5 -0.65 -7.74 4.52
C LEU A 5 0.08 -8.38 5.70
N GLU A 6 -0.65 -8.96 6.66
CA GLU A 6 -0.04 -9.68 7.79
C GLU A 6 0.72 -10.96 7.37
N ALA A 7 0.41 -11.52 6.20
CA ALA A 7 1.09 -12.69 5.67
C ALA A 7 2.47 -12.37 5.07
N GLY A 8 2.70 -11.11 4.69
CA GLY A 8 3.93 -10.68 4.04
C GLY A 8 4.90 -10.00 5.02
N GLN A 9 6.19 -10.36 4.94
CA GLN A 9 7.18 -9.86 5.91
C GLN A 9 7.36 -8.34 5.85
N ALA A 10 7.30 -7.75 4.65
CA ALA A 10 7.50 -6.31 4.45
C ALA A 10 6.24 -5.47 4.73
N THR A 11 5.05 -6.07 4.64
CA THR A 11 3.76 -5.38 4.90
C THR A 11 3.18 -5.68 6.28
N ARG A 12 3.91 -6.42 7.12
CA ARG A 12 3.49 -6.79 8.47
C ARG A 12 3.32 -5.57 9.36
N GLY A 13 2.19 -5.47 10.07
CA GLY A 13 1.89 -4.33 10.93
C GLY A 13 1.52 -3.05 10.18
N LEU A 14 1.32 -3.12 8.85
CA LEU A 14 0.66 -2.06 8.09
C LEU A 14 -0.85 -2.17 8.25
N SER A 15 -1.48 -1.02 8.40
CA SER A 15 -2.93 -0.86 8.45
C SER A 15 -3.47 -0.42 7.09
N VAL A 16 -4.76 -0.69 6.86
CA VAL A 16 -5.48 -0.20 5.68
C VAL A 16 -6.58 0.72 6.12
N ILE A 17 -6.61 1.94 5.58
CA ILE A 17 -7.70 2.89 5.78
C ILE A 17 -8.36 3.20 4.43
N VAL A 18 -9.68 3.39 4.45
CA VAL A 18 -10.43 3.84 3.27
C VAL A 18 -10.53 5.37 3.31
N ARG A 19 -10.07 6.03 2.25
CA ARG A 19 -10.14 7.51 2.15
C ARG A 19 -10.47 7.93 0.71
N GLY A 20 -11.61 8.60 0.54
CA GLY A 20 -12.05 9.10 -0.77
C GLY A 20 -12.21 8.01 -1.84
N GLY A 21 -12.58 6.79 -1.45
CA GLY A 21 -12.69 5.64 -2.35
C GLY A 21 -11.37 4.91 -2.64
N HIS A 22 -10.24 5.41 -2.15
CA HIS A 22 -8.95 4.73 -2.22
C HIS A 22 -8.67 3.91 -0.97
N LEU A 23 -7.85 2.87 -1.11
CA LEU A 23 -7.25 2.18 0.03
C LEU A 23 -5.87 2.76 0.27
N ILE A 24 -5.63 3.26 1.48
CA ILE A 24 -4.32 3.76 1.88
C ILE A 24 -3.71 2.70 2.81
N VAL A 25 -2.53 2.23 2.46
CA VAL A 25 -1.76 1.25 3.22
C VAL A 25 -0.60 1.99 3.88
N GLY A 26 -0.45 1.84 5.18
CA GLY A 26 0.57 2.54 5.94
C GLY A 26 0.49 2.24 7.43
N ARG A 27 1.37 2.84 8.22
CA ARG A 27 1.31 2.70 9.68
C ARG A 27 0.46 3.82 10.27
N THR A 28 -0.03 3.56 11.46
CA THR A 28 -0.56 4.61 12.33
C THR A 28 0.27 4.54 13.61
N ASP A 29 0.93 5.63 13.94
CA ASP A 29 1.66 5.79 15.20
C ASP A 29 1.11 6.98 15.99
N GLU A 30 1.79 7.34 17.08
CA GLU A 30 1.43 8.46 17.96
C GLU A 30 1.52 9.83 17.26
N HIS A 31 2.25 9.95 16.16
CA HIS A 31 2.40 11.16 15.35
C HIS A 31 1.38 11.22 14.20
N GLY A 32 0.68 10.12 13.91
CA GLY A 32 -0.44 10.05 12.98
C GLY A 32 -0.31 8.92 11.97
N ALA A 33 -1.08 9.03 10.88
CA ALA A 33 -0.97 8.08 9.78
C ALA A 33 0.27 8.38 8.94
N ASP A 34 1.12 7.37 8.76
CA ASP A 34 2.26 7.36 7.85
C ASP A 34 1.90 6.52 6.60
N PRO A 35 1.35 7.16 5.55
CA PRO A 35 0.93 6.46 4.35
C PRO A 35 2.13 6.02 3.51
N ARG A 36 2.11 4.77 3.04
CA ARG A 36 3.16 4.20 2.16
C ARG A 36 2.64 3.93 0.76
N PHE A 37 1.50 3.27 0.67
CA PHE A 37 0.90 2.93 -0.62
C PHE A 37 -0.54 3.41 -0.71
N ARG A 38 -0.97 3.68 -1.94
CA ARG A 38 -2.38 3.92 -2.27
C ARG A 38 -2.80 2.98 -3.37
N LEU A 39 -3.90 2.27 -3.14
CA LEU A 39 -4.60 1.48 -4.15
C LEU A 39 -5.80 2.28 -4.64
N THR A 40 -5.82 2.58 -5.93
CA THR A 40 -6.89 3.33 -6.60
C THR A 40 -7.76 2.38 -7.39
N PRO A 41 -9.07 2.27 -7.11
CA PRO A 41 -9.95 1.43 -7.91
C PRO A 41 -9.94 1.85 -9.38
N LEU A 42 -9.77 0.88 -10.27
CA LEU A 42 -9.85 1.06 -11.73
C LEU A 42 -11.18 0.50 -12.29
N GLY A 43 -11.97 -0.15 -11.45
CA GLY A 43 -13.17 -0.89 -11.84
C GLY A 43 -12.90 -2.40 -11.98
N ALA A 44 -13.98 -3.19 -12.07
CA ALA A 44 -13.91 -4.66 -12.22
C ALA A 44 -13.04 -5.41 -11.19
N GLY A 45 -12.89 -4.86 -9.97
CA GLY A 45 -12.06 -5.45 -8.92
C GLY A 45 -10.55 -5.20 -9.08
N ALA A 46 -10.14 -4.41 -10.08
CA ALA A 46 -8.76 -4.01 -10.30
C ALA A 46 -8.43 -2.68 -9.62
N TYR A 47 -7.16 -2.52 -9.29
CA TYR A 47 -6.58 -1.36 -8.61
C TYR A 47 -5.27 -0.96 -9.28
N GLY A 48 -4.95 0.32 -9.27
CA GLY A 48 -3.62 0.84 -9.58
C GLY A 48 -2.87 1.20 -8.29
N LEU A 49 -1.54 1.02 -8.30
CA LEU A 49 -0.68 1.27 -7.14
C LEU A 49 0.03 2.62 -7.25
N SER A 50 0.09 3.38 -6.16
CA SER A 50 0.94 4.56 -6.02
C SER A 50 1.76 4.48 -4.74
N LEU A 51 2.99 4.99 -4.77
CA LEU A 51 3.87 5.16 -3.61
C LEU A 51 3.73 6.59 -3.06
N TYR A 52 3.74 6.74 -1.74
CA TYR A 52 3.87 8.04 -1.11
C TYR A 52 5.35 8.39 -0.96
N ARG A 53 5.79 9.46 -1.62
CA ARG A 53 7.18 9.92 -1.57
C ARG A 53 7.22 11.44 -1.67
N ARG A 54 8.07 12.09 -0.86
CA ARG A 54 8.26 13.56 -0.86
C ARG A 54 6.92 14.31 -0.82
N GLN A 55 6.03 13.86 0.07
CA GLN A 55 4.69 14.40 0.29
C GLN A 55 3.73 14.32 -0.91
N ARG A 56 4.01 13.44 -1.88
CA ARG A 56 3.23 13.27 -3.10
C ARG A 56 2.96 11.80 -3.39
N TRP A 57 1.87 11.55 -4.12
CA TRP A 57 1.54 10.23 -4.64
C TRP A 57 2.19 10.07 -6.02
N GLU A 58 3.15 9.17 -6.12
CA GLU A 58 3.82 8.80 -7.37
C GLU A 58 3.19 7.50 -7.91
N PRO A 59 2.57 7.51 -9.10
CA PRO A 59 2.01 6.29 -9.68
C PRO A 59 3.12 5.31 -10.05
N LEU A 60 2.90 4.03 -9.77
CA LEU A 60 3.79 2.94 -10.16
C LEU A 60 3.18 2.16 -11.33
N PRO A 61 3.98 1.46 -12.14
CA PRO A 61 3.49 0.66 -13.27
C PRO A 61 2.87 -0.68 -12.83
N TYR A 62 2.18 -0.71 -11.68
CA TYR A 62 1.53 -1.90 -11.14
C TYR A 62 0.02 -1.69 -11.09
N GLN A 63 -0.70 -2.67 -11.62
CA GLN A 63 -2.14 -2.77 -11.56
C GLN A 63 -2.55 -4.23 -11.40
N GLY A 64 -3.65 -4.48 -10.71
CA GLY A 64 -4.16 -5.83 -10.51
C GLY A 64 -5.22 -5.89 -9.41
N THR A 65 -5.55 -7.11 -9.01
CA THR A 65 -6.35 -7.38 -7.83
C THR A 65 -5.65 -6.90 -6.56
N LEU A 66 -6.40 -6.78 -5.47
CA LEU A 66 -5.82 -6.54 -4.15
C LEU A 66 -4.78 -7.60 -3.76
N GLN A 67 -4.95 -8.83 -4.27
CA GLN A 67 -4.03 -9.92 -3.95
C GLN A 67 -2.67 -9.71 -4.61
N GLU A 68 -2.67 -9.55 -5.93
CA GLU A 68 -1.46 -9.34 -6.73
C GLU A 68 -0.69 -8.11 -6.25
N LEU A 69 -1.38 -7.01 -5.94
CA LEU A 69 -0.72 -5.80 -5.45
C LEU A 69 -0.12 -5.96 -4.06
N ALA A 70 -0.71 -6.78 -3.18
CA ALA A 70 -0.08 -7.07 -1.90
C ALA A 70 1.16 -7.94 -2.08
N GLU A 71 1.16 -8.87 -3.03
CA GLU A 71 2.35 -9.65 -3.39
C GLU A 71 3.45 -8.72 -3.96
N THR A 72 3.09 -7.80 -4.87
CA THR A 72 4.02 -6.77 -5.36
C THR A 72 4.60 -5.92 -4.24
N MET A 73 3.77 -5.47 -3.29
CA MET A 73 4.25 -4.70 -2.13
C MET A 73 5.25 -5.49 -1.27
N ASN A 74 5.07 -6.81 -1.16
CA ASN A 74 5.94 -7.67 -0.35
C ASN A 74 7.22 -8.14 -1.05
N ASN A 75 7.25 -8.13 -2.38
CA ASN A 75 8.38 -8.65 -3.16
C ASN A 75 9.16 -7.48 -3.80
N ASP A 76 8.55 -6.83 -4.79
CA ASP A 76 9.20 -5.82 -5.62
C ASP A 76 9.43 -4.50 -4.88
N LEU A 77 8.53 -4.18 -3.96
CA LEU A 77 8.53 -2.91 -3.23
C LEU A 77 8.84 -3.11 -1.73
N ALA A 78 9.39 -4.26 -1.36
CA ALA A 78 9.71 -4.60 0.03
C ALA A 78 10.57 -3.50 0.68
N ALA A 79 11.58 -3.00 -0.04
CA ALA A 79 12.40 -1.91 0.42
C ALA A 79 11.59 -0.64 0.72
N TRP A 80 10.54 -0.32 -0.04
CA TRP A 80 9.71 0.87 0.23
C TRP A 80 8.68 0.66 1.33
N ALA A 81 8.27 -0.60 1.55
CA ALA A 81 7.46 -0.98 2.68
C ALA A 81 8.25 -0.97 3.99
N ASP A 82 9.57 -1.20 3.92
CA ASP A 82 10.49 -1.29 5.05
C ASP A 82 11.51 -0.12 5.18
N ASP A 83 11.54 0.84 4.25
CA ASP A 83 12.45 1.99 4.31
C ASP A 83 11.83 3.10 5.16
N TRP A 84 12.47 3.38 6.30
CA TRP A 84 12.00 4.27 7.35
C TRP A 84 12.88 5.51 7.55
N ALA A 85 13.75 5.84 6.58
CA ALA A 85 14.69 6.96 6.68
C ALA A 85 14.10 8.34 6.32
#